data_AF-A0AAU6AGT9-F1
#
_entry.id   AF-A0AAU6AGT9-F1
#
_cell.length_a   1.000
_cell.length_b   1.000
_cell.length_c   1.000
_cell.angle_alpha   90.00
_cell.angle_beta   90.00
_cell.angle_gamma   90.00
#
_symmetry.space_group_name_H-M   'P 1'
#
loop_
_entity.id
_entity.type
_entity.pdbx_description
1 polymer ?
#
loop_
_entity_poly.entity_id
_entity_poly.type
_entity_poly.pdbx_seq_one_letter_code
_entity_poly.pdbx_strand_id
1 'polypeptide(L)'
;MHPRHATAARGGGAGHRRDPARSAALGAGSHHRQVASRPGPVAHRLRRRARQRRAIEGRTAADVLAWLVTTPLQWRKSIKYVAIDMSATYRAAVRTGLPHATVVVDHFHVVQLANKMLSKVRRRTTAEIRGRRGRASDPEWKAGRRLLRNREDLTDEHFATMWNTLRGEGDNRANPPDGMDRQGEPA
;
A
#
# COMPACT_ATOMS: atom_id res chain seq x y z
N MET A 1 40.17 4.13 -44.73
CA MET A 1 40.59 5.43 -45.30
C MET A 1 39.42 6.41 -45.14
N HIS A 2 39.51 7.28 -44.12
CA HIS A 2 38.75 8.53 -43.98
C HIS A 2 39.20 9.56 -45.05
N PRO A 3 38.81 10.86 -45.07
CA PRO A 3 37.76 11.64 -44.35
C PRO A 3 37.00 12.66 -45.25
N ARG A 4 36.10 13.48 -44.66
CA ARG A 4 36.10 14.98 -44.64
C ARG A 4 34.73 15.50 -44.16
N HIS A 5 34.61 16.10 -42.96
CA HIS A 5 34.75 17.54 -42.58
C HIS A 5 33.78 18.48 -43.32
N ALA A 6 32.75 19.03 -42.63
CA ALA A 6 32.69 20.31 -41.88
C ALA A 6 31.89 21.35 -42.69
N THR A 7 31.00 22.18 -42.12
CA THR A 7 31.33 23.55 -41.66
C THR A 7 30.11 24.18 -40.95
N ALA A 8 30.41 25.06 -39.98
CA ALA A 8 29.52 25.83 -39.11
C ALA A 8 29.18 27.25 -39.64
N ALA A 9 28.30 27.97 -38.93
CA ALA A 9 28.27 29.43 -38.64
C ALA A 9 26.82 29.99 -38.69
N ARG A 10 26.38 31.04 -37.98
CA ARG A 10 26.83 31.89 -36.85
C ARG A 10 25.68 32.90 -36.57
N GLY A 11 25.71 33.54 -35.39
CA GLY A 11 25.10 34.85 -35.09
C GLY A 11 23.96 34.74 -34.07
N GLY A 12 24.04 35.24 -32.82
CA GLY A 12 24.62 36.49 -32.30
C GLY A 12 23.45 37.49 -32.10
N GLY A 13 23.23 38.19 -30.99
CA GLY A 13 23.92 38.42 -29.73
C GLY A 13 23.25 39.62 -29.01
N ALA A 14 23.73 39.93 -27.79
CA ALA A 14 23.47 41.13 -26.96
C ALA A 14 22.08 41.24 -26.28
N GLY A 15 21.92 41.49 -24.98
CA GLY A 15 22.83 41.96 -23.93
C GLY A 15 22.31 43.28 -23.32
N HIS A 16 22.53 43.45 -22.00
CA HIS A 16 22.33 44.63 -21.14
C HIS A 16 20.92 44.95 -20.63
N ARG A 17 20.74 45.50 -19.42
CA ARG A 17 21.51 45.65 -18.17
C ARG A 17 20.46 46.13 -17.16
N ARG A 18 20.63 45.77 -15.89
CA ARG A 18 19.84 46.33 -14.79
C ARG A 18 20.26 47.78 -14.53
N ASP A 19 19.33 48.62 -14.10
CA ASP A 19 19.62 49.57 -13.03
C ASP A 19 18.37 49.89 -12.19
N PRO A 20 18.48 49.94 -10.85
CA PRO A 20 17.41 50.27 -9.93
C PRO A 20 17.59 51.68 -9.32
N ALA A 21 16.52 52.50 -9.30
CA ALA A 21 16.23 53.50 -8.24
C ALA A 21 15.23 54.56 -8.73
N ARG A 22 14.13 54.73 -7.99
CA ARG A 22 13.46 55.98 -7.57
C ARG A 22 12.10 55.57 -6.98
N SER A 23 11.96 55.63 -5.65
CA SER A 23 11.45 56.79 -4.88
C SER A 23 9.96 57.02 -5.14
N ALA A 24 9.05 57.26 -4.20
CA ALA A 24 9.00 57.32 -2.74
C ALA A 24 7.50 57.57 -2.39
N ALA A 25 7.20 57.75 -1.10
CA ALA A 25 5.95 58.29 -0.51
C ALA A 25 4.87 57.24 -0.14
N LEU A 26 4.74 56.88 1.14
CA LEU A 26 4.14 57.60 2.29
C LEU A 26 2.63 57.30 2.42
N GLY A 27 2.23 56.77 3.58
CA GLY A 27 0.82 56.62 3.95
C GLY A 27 0.58 55.66 5.11
N ALA A 28 0.62 56.19 6.33
CA ALA A 28 0.22 55.50 7.55
C ALA A 28 -1.30 55.23 7.58
N GLY A 29 -1.72 54.13 8.19
CA GLY A 29 -3.13 53.79 8.36
C GLY A 29 -3.33 52.51 9.18
N SER A 30 -3.25 52.65 10.49
CA SER A 30 -3.45 51.60 11.49
C SER A 30 -4.91 51.15 11.51
N HIS A 31 -5.21 49.96 11.00
CA HIS A 31 -6.47 49.27 11.27
C HIS A 31 -6.21 47.90 11.88
N HIS A 32 -6.36 47.86 13.21
CA HIS A 32 -6.51 46.65 14.00
C HIS A 32 -7.70 45.84 13.46
N ARG A 33 -7.44 44.78 12.69
CA ARG A 33 -8.46 43.78 12.35
C ARG A 33 -8.31 42.59 13.27
N GLN A 34 -9.18 42.54 14.28
CA GLN A 34 -9.31 41.45 15.22
C GLN A 34 -9.83 40.22 14.45
N VAL A 35 -8.96 39.22 14.24
CA VAL A 35 -9.37 37.94 13.65
C VAL A 35 -9.94 37.09 14.77
N ALA A 36 -11.25 36.89 14.76
CA ALA A 36 -11.95 35.99 15.66
C ALA A 36 -11.50 34.54 15.40
N SER A 37 -10.75 33.98 16.35
CA SER A 37 -10.37 32.57 16.39
C SER A 37 -11.61 31.71 16.60
N ARG A 38 -12.12 31.06 15.54
CA ARG A 38 -13.14 30.01 15.67
C ARG A 38 -12.48 28.77 16.27
N PRO A 39 -12.97 28.21 17.39
CA PRO A 39 -12.46 26.93 17.87
C PRO A 39 -12.93 25.82 16.92
N GLY A 40 -11.97 25.21 16.21
CA GLY A 40 -12.20 23.99 15.43
C GLY A 40 -12.43 22.78 16.34
N PRO A 41 -13.01 21.69 15.81
CA PRO A 41 -13.38 20.52 16.61
C PRO A 41 -12.13 19.89 17.23
N VAL A 42 -12.19 19.68 18.54
CA VAL A 42 -11.17 18.99 19.32
C VAL A 42 -11.13 17.54 18.84
N ALA A 43 -10.23 17.24 17.89
CA ALA A 43 -9.91 15.88 17.55
C ALA A 43 -9.28 15.22 18.79
N HIS A 44 -10.06 14.36 19.46
CA HIS A 44 -9.53 13.44 20.46
C HIS A 44 -8.52 12.52 19.77
N ARG A 45 -7.27 12.97 19.67
CA ARG A 45 -6.13 12.19 19.24
C ARG A 45 -5.95 11.10 20.29
N LEU A 46 -6.50 9.91 20.00
CA LEU A 46 -6.21 8.69 20.73
C LEU A 46 -4.70 8.63 20.93
N ARG A 47 -4.24 8.84 22.16
CA ARG A 47 -2.83 8.76 22.51
C ARG A 47 -2.39 7.35 22.14
N ARG A 48 -1.61 7.21 21.05
CA ARG A 48 -0.97 5.95 20.69
C ARG A 48 -0.10 5.57 21.88
N ARG A 49 -0.56 4.61 22.69
CA ARG A 49 0.27 4.01 23.74
C ARG A 49 1.58 3.57 23.09
N ALA A 50 2.70 3.95 23.69
CA ALA A 50 4.02 3.54 23.23
C ALA A 50 4.04 2.00 23.17
N ARG A 51 4.22 1.45 21.97
CA ARG A 51 4.38 0.02 21.77
C ARG A 51 5.81 -0.31 22.17
N GLN A 52 6.01 -0.90 23.34
CA GLN A 52 7.32 -1.41 23.73
C GLN A 52 7.67 -2.57 22.80
N ARG A 53 8.67 -2.36 21.92
CA ARG A 53 9.22 -3.39 21.05
C ARG A 53 10.52 -3.87 21.68
N ARG A 54 10.59 -5.16 22.02
CA ARG A 54 11.80 -5.79 22.53
C ARG A 54 12.17 -6.90 21.57
N ALA A 55 13.39 -6.86 21.06
CA ALA A 55 13.95 -7.96 20.28
C ALA A 55 14.60 -8.96 21.24
N ILE A 56 14.49 -10.24 20.92
CA ILE A 56 15.15 -11.34 21.64
C ILE A 56 16.13 -11.93 20.63
N GLU A 57 17.37 -12.17 21.06
CA GLU A 57 18.35 -12.86 20.24
C GLU A 57 17.98 -14.35 20.17
N GLY A 58 17.97 -14.93 18.96
CA GLY A 58 17.51 -16.31 18.73
C GLY A 58 16.20 -16.41 17.95
N ARG A 59 15.91 -17.61 17.43
CA ARG A 59 14.73 -17.91 16.57
C ARG A 59 13.99 -19.17 16.99
N THR A 60 14.33 -19.76 18.12
CA THR A 60 13.74 -21.03 18.55
C THR A 60 12.70 -20.84 19.66
N ALA A 61 11.88 -21.87 19.88
CA ALA A 61 10.99 -21.93 21.04
C ALA A 61 11.76 -21.87 22.37
N ALA A 62 12.95 -22.47 22.42
CA ALA A 62 13.80 -22.49 23.61
C ALA A 62 14.27 -21.08 23.96
N ASP A 63 14.66 -20.27 22.96
CA ASP A 63 15.10 -18.88 23.16
C ASP A 63 13.97 -18.03 23.77
N VAL A 64 12.74 -18.19 23.26
CA VAL A 64 11.55 -17.49 23.78
C VAL A 64 11.26 -17.91 25.22
N LEU A 65 11.35 -19.21 25.53
CA LEU A 65 11.14 -19.72 26.88
C LEU A 65 12.20 -19.23 27.86
N ALA A 66 13.48 -19.31 27.49
CA ALA A 66 14.59 -18.83 28.29
C ALA A 66 14.40 -17.34 28.62
N TRP A 67 14.05 -16.54 27.61
CA TRP A 67 13.74 -15.13 27.81
C TRP A 67 12.53 -14.91 28.74
N LEU A 68 11.43 -15.64 28.56
CA LEU A 68 10.25 -15.52 29.43
C LEU A 68 10.62 -15.77 30.90
N VAL A 69 11.47 -16.76 31.20
CA VAL A 69 11.91 -17.06 32.56
C VAL A 69 12.69 -15.89 33.18
N THR A 70 13.51 -15.18 32.40
CA THR A 70 14.23 -13.98 32.88
C THR A 70 13.32 -12.76 33.12
N THR A 71 12.05 -12.84 32.72
CA THR A 71 11.12 -11.71 32.82
C THR A 71 10.32 -11.75 34.14
N PRO A 72 10.10 -10.61 34.82
CA PRO A 72 9.40 -10.58 36.11
C PRO A 72 8.07 -11.33 36.10
N LEU A 73 7.85 -12.17 37.12
CA LEU A 73 6.67 -13.04 37.19
C LEU A 73 5.36 -12.25 37.15
N GLN A 74 5.31 -11.13 37.87
CA GLN A 74 4.18 -10.20 37.89
C GLN A 74 3.83 -9.67 36.49
N TRP A 75 4.83 -9.36 35.67
CA TRP A 75 4.63 -8.96 34.29
C TRP A 75 4.07 -10.12 33.45
N ARG A 76 4.66 -11.32 33.56
CA ARG A 76 4.17 -12.52 32.85
C ARG A 76 2.71 -12.84 33.17
N LYS A 77 2.33 -12.78 34.46
CA LYS A 77 0.94 -12.99 34.91
C LYS A 77 -0.04 -11.94 34.36
N SER A 78 0.45 -10.74 34.04
CA SER A 78 -0.39 -9.68 33.44
C SER A 78 -0.72 -9.90 31.96
N ILE A 79 0.01 -10.79 31.27
CA ILE A 79 -0.21 -11.08 29.85
C ILE A 79 -1.48 -11.90 29.68
N LYS A 80 -2.45 -11.34 28.98
CA LYS A 80 -3.74 -11.99 28.69
C LYS A 80 -3.78 -12.64 27.30
N TYR A 81 -3.10 -12.05 26.32
CA TYR A 81 -3.11 -12.48 24.94
C TYR A 81 -1.70 -12.49 24.36
N VAL A 82 -1.38 -13.52 23.58
CA VAL A 82 -0.13 -13.62 22.83
C VAL A 82 -0.45 -13.92 21.39
N ALA A 83 -0.10 -12.99 20.49
CA ALA A 83 -0.18 -13.20 19.05
C ALA A 83 1.07 -13.93 18.58
N ILE A 84 0.89 -15.06 17.91
CA ILE A 84 1.98 -15.86 17.34
C ILE A 84 1.71 -16.19 15.87
N ASP A 85 2.78 -16.45 15.15
CA ASP A 85 2.72 -17.14 13.86
C ASP A 85 2.03 -18.51 14.03
N MET A 86 1.52 -19.09 12.94
CA MET A 86 0.86 -20.41 12.92
C MET A 86 1.83 -21.59 13.14
N SER A 87 2.87 -21.40 13.95
CA SER A 87 3.90 -22.37 14.28
C SER A 87 3.52 -23.18 15.52
N ALA A 88 3.48 -24.51 15.37
CA ALA A 88 3.26 -25.43 16.48
C ALA A 88 4.35 -25.27 17.57
N THR A 89 5.59 -25.01 17.14
CA THR A 89 6.75 -24.81 18.03
C THR A 89 6.58 -23.59 18.93
N TYR A 90 6.19 -22.44 18.36
CA TYR A 90 5.92 -21.24 19.17
C TYR A 90 4.66 -21.38 20.02
N ARG A 91 3.64 -22.08 19.52
CA ARG A 91 2.44 -22.39 20.31
C ARG A 91 2.79 -23.21 21.56
N ALA A 92 3.64 -24.21 21.42
CA ALA A 92 4.12 -25.01 22.55
C ALA A 92 4.91 -24.15 23.54
N ALA A 93 5.85 -23.33 23.06
CA ALA A 93 6.63 -22.41 23.89
C ALA A 93 5.76 -21.47 24.73
N VAL A 94 4.76 -20.83 24.10
CA VAL A 94 3.87 -19.91 24.80
C VAL A 94 3.01 -20.64 25.82
N ARG A 95 2.50 -21.84 25.49
CA ARG A 95 1.73 -22.65 26.45
C ARG A 95 2.54 -23.08 27.67
N THR A 96 3.83 -23.36 27.48
CA THR A 96 4.73 -23.69 28.59
C THR A 96 5.08 -22.46 29.42
N GLY A 97 5.43 -21.33 28.79
CA GLY A 97 5.90 -20.14 29.50
C GLY A 97 4.79 -19.23 30.07
N LEU A 98 3.59 -19.27 29.49
CA LEU A 98 2.44 -18.42 29.80
C LEU A 98 1.13 -19.24 29.70
N PRO A 99 0.93 -20.27 30.55
CA PRO A 99 -0.20 -21.19 30.44
C PRO A 99 -1.58 -20.53 30.57
N HIS A 100 -1.66 -19.37 31.22
CA HIS A 100 -2.88 -18.58 31.41
C HIS A 100 -3.21 -17.66 30.22
N ALA A 101 -2.26 -17.40 29.33
CA ALA A 101 -2.47 -16.46 28.23
C ALA A 101 -3.21 -17.13 27.06
N THR A 102 -4.16 -16.40 26.48
CA THR A 102 -4.85 -16.84 25.26
C THR A 102 -3.94 -16.65 24.06
N VAL A 103 -3.65 -17.75 23.37
CA VAL A 103 -2.85 -17.73 22.13
C VAL A 103 -3.75 -17.36 20.96
N VAL A 104 -3.41 -16.29 20.26
CA VAL A 104 -4.10 -15.83 19.04
C VAL A 104 -3.15 -15.91 17.86
N VAL A 105 -3.69 -16.12 16.66
CA VAL A 105 -2.87 -16.11 15.44
C VAL A 105 -2.60 -14.67 15.03
N ASP A 106 -1.35 -14.38 14.66
CA ASP A 106 -0.97 -13.09 14.09
C ASP A 106 -1.65 -12.87 12.73
N HIS A 107 -2.44 -11.80 12.65
CA HIS A 107 -3.18 -11.41 11.45
C HIS A 107 -2.26 -11.15 10.26
N PHE A 108 -1.04 -10.63 10.47
CA PHE A 108 -0.10 -10.40 9.36
C PHE A 108 0.23 -11.70 8.62
N HIS A 109 0.51 -12.77 9.36
CA HIS A 109 0.84 -14.06 8.78
C HIS A 109 -0.36 -14.72 8.09
N VAL A 110 -1.57 -14.53 8.61
CA VAL A 110 -2.81 -14.99 7.97
C VAL A 110 -3.03 -14.28 6.64
N VAL A 111 -2.96 -12.95 6.61
CA VAL A 111 -3.12 -12.15 5.38
C VAL A 111 -2.03 -12.50 4.38
N GLN A 112 -0.78 -12.66 4.83
CA GLN A 112 0.31 -13.06 3.96
C GLN A 112 0.06 -14.45 3.33
N LEU A 113 -0.44 -15.42 4.09
CA LEU A 113 -0.78 -16.75 3.59
C LEU A 113 -1.93 -16.69 2.59
N ALA A 114 -2.99 -15.94 2.89
CA ALA A 114 -4.13 -15.73 1.99
C ALA A 114 -3.67 -15.12 0.66
N ASN A 115 -2.84 -14.07 0.70
CA ASN A 115 -2.28 -13.41 -0.49
C ASN A 115 -1.40 -14.35 -1.33
N LYS A 116 -0.60 -15.20 -0.68
CA LYS A 116 0.19 -16.25 -1.35
C LYS A 116 -0.73 -17.25 -2.05
N MET A 117 -1.79 -17.71 -1.40
CA MET A 117 -2.74 -18.67 -1.97
C MET A 117 -3.53 -18.07 -3.14
N LEU A 118 -4.00 -16.83 -3.00
CA LEU A 118 -4.68 -16.11 -4.07
C LEU A 118 -3.78 -15.97 -5.32
N SER A 119 -2.50 -15.66 -5.11
CA SER A 119 -1.52 -15.59 -6.19
C SER A 119 -1.29 -16.94 -6.88
N LYS A 120 -1.29 -18.05 -6.12
CA LYS A 120 -1.18 -19.41 -6.67
C LYS A 120 -2.40 -19.78 -7.51
N VAL A 121 -3.60 -19.59 -6.96
CA VAL A 121 -4.87 -19.88 -7.66
C VAL A 121 -4.95 -19.06 -8.95
N ARG A 122 -4.71 -17.75 -8.88
CA ARG A 122 -4.70 -16.88 -10.05
C ARG A 122 -3.76 -17.39 -11.13
N ARG A 123 -2.51 -17.71 -10.79
CA ARG A 123 -1.52 -18.24 -11.74
C ARG A 123 -1.95 -19.57 -12.37
N ARG A 124 -2.52 -20.47 -11.57
CA ARG A 124 -3.03 -21.76 -12.05
C ARG A 124 -4.19 -21.55 -13.02
N THR A 125 -5.20 -20.79 -12.61
CA THR A 125 -6.38 -20.49 -13.43
C THR A 125 -6.02 -19.77 -14.72
N THR A 126 -5.08 -18.81 -14.70
CA THR A 126 -4.58 -18.20 -15.95
C THR A 126 -3.97 -19.24 -16.89
N ALA A 127 -3.16 -20.17 -16.36
CA ALA A 127 -2.52 -21.20 -17.18
C ALA A 127 -3.55 -22.18 -17.76
N GLU A 128 -4.54 -22.58 -16.98
CA GLU A 128 -5.66 -23.45 -17.41
C GLU A 128 -6.49 -22.78 -18.51
N ILE A 129 -6.88 -21.51 -18.33
CA ILE A 129 -7.73 -20.78 -19.28
C ILE A 129 -6.98 -20.41 -20.57
N ARG A 130 -5.71 -20.00 -20.46
CA ARG A 130 -4.96 -19.44 -21.59
C ARG A 130 -4.04 -20.45 -22.27
N GLY A 131 -3.80 -21.62 -21.69
CA GLY A 131 -2.79 -22.58 -22.14
C GLY A 131 -1.35 -22.07 -22.02
N ARG A 132 -1.12 -20.95 -21.31
CA ARG A 132 0.18 -20.30 -21.18
C ARG A 132 0.30 -19.54 -19.86
N ARG A 133 1.52 -19.14 -19.50
CA ARG A 133 1.74 -18.21 -18.38
C ARG A 133 1.02 -16.87 -18.61
N GLY A 134 0.47 -16.31 -17.54
CA GLY A 134 -0.14 -14.99 -17.52
C GLY A 134 0.84 -13.85 -17.86
N ARG A 135 0.37 -12.86 -18.60
CA ARG A 135 1.07 -11.68 -19.10
C ARG A 135 0.49 -10.40 -18.53
N ALA A 136 1.24 -9.31 -18.59
CA ALA A 136 0.78 -8.01 -18.09
C ALA A 136 -0.47 -7.46 -18.80
N SER A 137 -0.73 -7.90 -20.04
CA SER A 137 -1.93 -7.58 -20.80
C SER A 137 -3.19 -8.24 -20.25
N ASP A 138 -3.04 -9.38 -19.57
CA ASP A 138 -4.16 -10.23 -19.21
C ASP A 138 -5.01 -9.58 -18.09
N PRO A 139 -6.35 -9.57 -18.23
CA PRO A 139 -7.29 -9.04 -17.22
C PRO A 139 -6.99 -9.50 -15.79
N GLU A 140 -6.77 -10.81 -15.63
CA GLU A 140 -6.46 -11.47 -14.37
C GLU A 140 -5.11 -11.04 -13.79
N TRP A 141 -4.14 -10.65 -14.63
CA TRP A 141 -2.87 -10.10 -14.16
C TRP A 141 -3.05 -8.68 -13.62
N LYS A 142 -3.78 -7.83 -14.36
CA LYS A 142 -4.08 -6.43 -13.98
C LYS A 142 -4.90 -6.36 -12.69
N ALA A 143 -5.88 -7.25 -12.53
CA ALA A 143 -6.69 -7.38 -11.33
C ALA A 143 -5.87 -7.74 -10.09
N GLY A 144 -4.67 -8.34 -10.27
CA GLY A 144 -3.85 -8.84 -9.19
C GLY A 144 -3.49 -7.83 -8.10
N ARG A 145 -3.29 -6.56 -8.44
CA ARG A 145 -3.01 -5.50 -7.43
C ARG A 145 -4.23 -5.17 -6.58
N ARG A 146 -5.43 -5.26 -7.16
CA ARG A 146 -6.70 -4.96 -6.48
C ARG A 146 -7.17 -6.15 -5.65
N LEU A 147 -6.98 -7.36 -6.15
CA LEU A 147 -7.27 -8.62 -5.44
C LEU A 147 -6.48 -8.79 -4.12
N LEU A 148 -5.30 -8.17 -4.01
CA LEU A 148 -4.45 -8.24 -2.82
C LEU A 148 -4.65 -7.07 -1.85
N ARG A 149 -5.55 -6.14 -2.16
CA ARG A 149 -5.94 -5.06 -1.24
C ARG A 149 -7.12 -5.49 -0.40
N ASN A 150 -7.22 -4.92 0.79
CA ASN A 150 -8.39 -5.10 1.61
C ASN A 150 -9.61 -4.42 0.96
N ARG A 151 -10.81 -4.94 1.22
CA ARG A 151 -12.04 -4.41 0.62
C ARG A 151 -12.32 -2.97 1.05
N GLU A 152 -12.03 -2.64 2.30
CA GLU A 152 -12.18 -1.30 2.87
C GLU A 152 -11.23 -0.26 2.26
N ASP A 153 -10.12 -0.71 1.65
CA ASP A 153 -9.15 0.15 0.96
C ASP A 153 -9.45 0.29 -0.55
N LEU A 154 -10.53 -0.32 -1.03
CA LEU A 154 -10.97 -0.27 -2.42
C LEU A 154 -12.23 0.61 -2.53
N THR A 155 -12.16 1.61 -3.41
CA THR A 155 -13.36 2.33 -3.84
C THR A 155 -14.29 1.36 -4.59
N ASP A 156 -15.59 1.64 -4.54
CA ASP A 156 -16.58 0.79 -5.21
C ASP A 156 -16.37 0.72 -6.72
N GLU A 157 -15.92 1.81 -7.34
CA GLU A 157 -15.54 1.85 -8.75
C GLU A 157 -14.36 0.90 -9.05
N HIS A 158 -13.32 0.92 -8.22
CA HIS A 158 -12.18 0.01 -8.40
C HIS A 158 -12.58 -1.45 -8.21
N PHE A 159 -13.46 -1.72 -7.24
CA PHE A 159 -14.02 -3.04 -7.00
C PHE A 159 -14.84 -3.51 -8.20
N ALA A 160 -15.82 -2.71 -8.65
CA ALA A 160 -16.68 -3.03 -9.78
C ALA A 160 -15.88 -3.24 -11.08
N THR A 161 -14.93 -2.35 -11.37
CA THR A 161 -14.05 -2.49 -12.53
C THR A 161 -13.28 -3.81 -12.48
N MET A 162 -12.67 -4.15 -11.33
CA MET A 162 -11.96 -5.41 -11.15
C MET A 162 -12.89 -6.62 -11.32
N TRP A 163 -14.05 -6.58 -10.66
CA TRP A 163 -15.02 -7.67 -10.62
C TRP A 163 -15.57 -8.00 -12.01
N ASN A 164 -16.07 -6.98 -12.71
CA ASN A 164 -16.64 -7.13 -14.05
C ASN A 164 -15.58 -7.60 -15.05
N THR A 165 -14.37 -7.04 -14.97
CA THR A 165 -13.23 -7.47 -15.79
C THR A 165 -12.90 -8.96 -15.61
N LEU A 166 -12.98 -9.47 -14.38
CA LEU A 166 -12.70 -10.88 -14.09
C LEU A 166 -13.81 -11.82 -14.51
N ARG A 167 -15.07 -11.38 -14.49
CA ARG A 167 -16.23 -12.16 -14.95
C ARG A 167 -16.38 -12.20 -16.47
N GLY A 168 -15.57 -11.44 -17.20
CA GLY A 168 -15.78 -11.21 -18.63
C GLY A 168 -16.96 -10.29 -18.93
N GLU A 169 -17.49 -9.62 -17.91
CA GLU A 169 -18.59 -8.65 -17.97
C GLU A 169 -18.06 -7.21 -18.11
N GLY A 170 -16.83 -7.05 -18.65
CA GLY A 170 -16.24 -5.74 -18.90
C GLY A 170 -17.08 -4.94 -19.89
N ASP A 171 -17.40 -3.69 -19.54
CA ASP A 171 -18.27 -2.73 -20.23
C ASP A 171 -18.59 -3.12 -21.69
N ASN A 172 -19.84 -3.54 -21.93
CA ASN A 172 -20.40 -3.97 -23.23
C ASN A 172 -20.32 -2.87 -24.32
N ARG A 173 -19.70 -1.73 -24.03
CA ARG A 173 -19.41 -0.64 -24.96
C ARG A 173 -18.07 -0.78 -25.69
N ALA A 174 -17.14 -1.60 -25.18
CA ALA A 174 -15.77 -1.64 -25.70
C ALA A 174 -15.51 -2.77 -26.71
N ASN A 175 -16.42 -3.74 -26.84
CA ASN A 175 -16.26 -4.86 -27.78
C ASN A 175 -17.66 -5.32 -28.25
N PRO A 176 -18.19 -4.80 -29.37
CA PRO A 176 -19.43 -5.35 -29.93
C PRO A 176 -19.21 -6.82 -30.31
N PRO A 177 -20.27 -7.66 -30.24
CA PRO A 177 -20.19 -9.04 -30.69
C PRO A 177 -19.76 -9.11 -32.16
N ASP A 178 -19.04 -10.17 -32.51
CA ASP A 178 -18.46 -10.37 -33.84
C ASP A 178 -19.54 -10.20 -34.92
N GLY A 179 -19.33 -9.24 -35.83
CA GLY A 179 -20.29 -8.89 -36.89
C GLY A 179 -21.22 -7.71 -36.60
N MET A 180 -21.04 -6.95 -35.53
CA MET A 180 -21.77 -5.68 -35.30
C MET A 180 -20.85 -4.48 -35.15
N ASP A 181 -21.27 -3.33 -35.67
CA ASP A 181 -20.56 -2.05 -35.56
C ASP A 181 -20.70 -1.41 -34.16
N ARG A 182 -20.07 -0.24 -33.94
CA ARG A 182 -20.12 0.46 -32.64
C ARG A 182 -21.50 1.02 -32.27
N GLN A 183 -22.47 0.97 -33.19
CA GLN A 183 -23.84 1.44 -33.00
C GLN A 183 -24.83 0.28 -32.83
N GLY A 184 -24.39 -0.97 -32.97
CA GLY A 184 -25.22 -2.17 -32.81
C GLY A 184 -25.92 -2.60 -34.10
N GLU A 185 -25.46 -2.12 -35.26
CA GLU A 185 -25.94 -2.58 -36.56
C GLU A 185 -25.05 -3.71 -37.10
N PRO A 186 -25.61 -4.69 -37.83
CA PRO A 186 -24.80 -5.72 -38.48
C PRO A 186 -23.84 -5.09 -39.50
N ALA A 187 -22.57 -5.52 -39.46
CA ALA A 187 -21.48 -5.03 -40.30
C ALA A 187 -21.60 -5.45 -41.78
#